data_AF-A0A969JCT1-F1
#
_entry.id   AF-A0A969JCT1-F1
#
_cell.length_a   1.000
_cell.length_b   1.000
_cell.length_c   1.000
_cell.angle_alpha   90.00
_cell.angle_beta   90.00
_cell.angle_gamma   90.00
#
_symmetry.space_group_name_H-M   'P 1'
#
loop_
_entity.id
_entity.type
_entity.pdbx_description
1 polymer ?
#
loop_
_entity_poly.entity_id
_entity_poly.type
_entity_poly.pdbx_seq_one_letter_code
_entity_poly.pdbx_strand_id
1 'polypeptide(L)'
;MNSFVLIGSTAFKGATQAKADSFAKSTDLKAAKVFQSAIASGSIPVEQPGLEDVFLADLYRRAGDFQSAQAIIEQSQARELESSVARVLDYVCHLIHRKDTASHAILQVLEPI
;
A
#
# COMPACT_ATOMS: atom_id res chain seq x y z
N MET A 1 44.09 -33.65 18.28
CA MET A 1 43.96 -32.35 18.99
C MET A 1 43.52 -31.30 17.99
N ASN A 2 42.57 -30.47 18.43
CA ASN A 2 42.05 -29.22 17.82
C ASN A 2 41.14 -29.29 16.59
N SER A 3 39.87 -29.58 16.91
CA SER A 3 38.68 -28.80 16.60
C SER A 3 38.88 -27.39 16.03
N PHE A 4 38.15 -27.07 14.96
CA PHE A 4 37.60 -25.73 14.76
C PHE A 4 36.14 -25.86 14.34
N VAL A 5 35.26 -25.40 15.22
CA VAL A 5 33.81 -25.36 15.07
C VAL A 5 33.46 -24.11 14.26
N LEU A 6 32.81 -24.28 13.11
CA LEU A 6 32.13 -23.20 12.39
C LEU A 6 30.83 -22.87 13.15
N ILE A 7 30.87 -21.82 13.97
CA ILE A 7 29.69 -21.31 14.66
C ILE A 7 28.85 -20.50 13.66
N GLY A 8 27.56 -20.85 13.61
CA GLY A 8 26.60 -20.41 12.62
C GLY A 8 26.33 -18.90 12.57
N SER A 9 26.09 -18.43 11.35
CA SER A 9 25.59 -17.09 11.04
C SER A 9 24.12 -17.19 10.60
N THR A 10 23.20 -17.17 11.56
CA THR A 10 21.74 -17.10 11.27
C THR A 10 20.97 -16.11 12.15
N ALA A 11 21.61 -15.36 13.05
CA ALA A 11 20.88 -14.52 14.02
C ALA A 11 20.77 -13.01 13.67
N PHE A 12 21.42 -12.50 12.61
CA PHE A 12 21.50 -11.03 12.41
C PHE A 12 20.45 -10.44 11.43
N LYS A 13 19.68 -11.26 10.69
CA LYS A 13 18.73 -10.76 9.68
C LYS A 13 17.34 -10.35 10.23
N GLY A 14 16.91 -10.90 11.36
CA GLY A 14 15.53 -10.72 11.84
C GLY A 14 15.23 -9.34 12.44
N ALA A 15 16.16 -8.77 13.21
CA ALA A 15 15.95 -7.51 13.93
C ALA A 15 16.05 -6.26 13.02
N THR A 16 16.86 -6.33 11.96
CA THR A 16 17.01 -5.25 10.98
C THR A 16 15.82 -5.14 10.05
N GLN A 17 15.25 -6.29 9.64
CA GLN A 17 14.08 -6.31 8.76
C GLN A 17 12.82 -5.81 9.48
N ALA A 18 12.56 -6.28 10.71
CA ALA A 18 11.41 -5.81 11.49
C ALA A 18 11.43 -4.30 11.76
N LYS A 19 12.62 -3.70 11.98
CA LYS A 19 12.75 -2.24 12.12
C LYS A 19 12.45 -1.52 10.80
N ALA A 20 12.98 -2.01 9.68
CA ALA A 20 12.72 -1.44 8.37
C ALA A 20 11.22 -1.49 8.01
N ASP A 21 10.56 -2.63 8.26
CA ASP A 21 9.13 -2.81 8.00
C ASP A 21 8.27 -1.89 8.89
N SER A 22 8.63 -1.72 10.16
CA SER A 22 7.94 -0.79 11.06
C SER A 22 8.11 0.67 10.64
N PHE A 23 9.29 1.03 10.12
CA PHE A 23 9.58 2.38 9.64
C PHE A 23 8.83 2.68 8.34
N ALA A 24 8.79 1.73 7.40
CA ALA A 24 8.02 1.84 6.16
C ALA A 24 6.54 2.08 6.43
N LYS A 25 5.92 1.28 7.32
CA LYS A 25 4.51 1.47 7.73
C LYS A 25 4.26 2.86 8.32
N SER A 26 5.18 3.34 9.17
CA SER A 26 5.06 4.67 9.78
C SER A 26 5.17 5.80 8.77
N THR A 27 5.92 5.59 7.69
CA THR A 27 6.13 6.57 6.62
C THR A 27 4.94 6.57 5.67
N ASP A 28 4.44 5.39 5.30
CA ASP A 28 3.25 5.23 4.46
C ASP A 28 2.02 5.85 5.13
N LEU A 29 1.86 5.70 6.45
CA LEU A 29 0.77 6.36 7.20
C LEU A 29 0.90 7.89 7.21
N LYS A 30 2.12 8.43 7.32
CA LYS A 30 2.34 9.89 7.24
C LYS A 30 2.04 10.40 5.84
N ALA A 31 2.50 9.68 4.81
CA ALA A 31 2.21 10.00 3.42
C ALA A 31 0.70 10.01 3.16
N ALA A 32 -0.03 9.00 3.62
CA ALA A 32 -1.49 8.93 3.52
C ALA A 32 -2.16 10.18 4.11
N LYS A 33 -1.77 10.59 5.32
CA LYS A 33 -2.34 11.78 5.99
C LYS A 33 -2.04 13.08 5.26
N VAL A 34 -0.81 13.24 4.78
CA VAL A 34 -0.42 14.43 4.01
C VAL A 34 -1.19 14.47 2.69
N PHE A 35 -1.28 13.34 2.00
CA PHE A 35 -2.00 13.23 0.73
C PHE A 35 -3.50 13.49 0.90
N GLN A 36 -4.14 12.89 1.91
CA GLN A 36 -5.53 13.15 2.26
C GLN A 36 -5.79 14.64 2.53
N SER A 37 -4.88 15.29 3.26
CA SER A 37 -4.99 16.73 3.53
C SER A 37 -4.89 17.56 2.24
N ALA A 38 -4.01 17.17 1.33
CA ALA A 38 -3.82 17.83 0.05
C ALA A 38 -5.01 17.63 -0.92
N ILE A 39 -5.67 16.47 -0.88
CA ILE A 39 -6.94 16.24 -1.58
C ILE A 39 -8.01 17.17 -1.01
N ALA A 40 -8.16 17.20 0.32
CA ALA A 40 -9.18 18.00 1.00
C ALA A 40 -9.01 19.51 0.78
N SER A 41 -7.77 20.00 0.63
CA SER A 41 -7.47 21.39 0.30
C SER A 41 -7.56 21.72 -1.19
N GLY A 42 -7.90 20.74 -2.05
CA GLY A 42 -7.94 20.91 -3.51
C GLY A 42 -6.57 21.23 -4.12
N SER A 43 -5.48 20.91 -3.41
CA SER A 43 -4.12 21.24 -3.84
C SER A 43 -3.53 20.24 -4.83
N ILE A 44 -4.18 19.07 -4.98
CA ILE A 44 -3.83 18.09 -5.99
C ILE A 44 -4.78 18.28 -7.19
N PRO A 45 -4.26 18.62 -8.38
CA PRO A 45 -5.05 18.56 -9.59
C PRO A 45 -5.37 17.09 -9.88
N VAL A 46 -6.64 16.72 -9.73
CA VAL A 46 -7.12 15.39 -10.07
C VAL A 46 -7.47 15.40 -11.55
N GLU A 47 -6.55 14.94 -12.38
CA GLU A 47 -6.78 14.82 -13.83
C GLU A 47 -7.77 13.69 -14.17
N GLN A 48 -7.80 12.65 -13.33
CA GLN A 48 -8.64 11.47 -13.50
C GLN A 48 -9.35 11.14 -12.18
N PRO A 49 -10.69 11.31 -12.10
CA PRO A 49 -11.45 11.02 -10.90
C PRO A 49 -11.25 9.60 -10.39
N GLY A 50 -11.04 9.44 -9.08
CA GLY A 50 -10.84 8.16 -8.41
C GLY A 50 -9.40 7.69 -8.32
N LEU A 51 -8.47 8.32 -9.06
CA LEU A 51 -7.06 8.00 -8.96
C LEU A 51 -6.47 8.42 -7.60
N GLU A 52 -6.98 9.51 -7.04
CA GLU A 52 -6.66 9.97 -5.69
C GLU A 52 -7.04 8.92 -4.64
N ASP A 53 -8.17 8.25 -4.82
CA ASP A 53 -8.63 7.21 -3.91
C ASP A 53 -7.81 5.93 -4.04
N VAL A 54 -7.39 5.57 -5.27
CA VAL A 54 -6.46 4.45 -5.51
C VAL A 54 -5.19 4.65 -4.69
N PHE A 55 -4.57 5.82 -4.81
CA PHE A 55 -3.33 6.12 -4.09
C PHE A 55 -3.54 6.13 -2.58
N LEU A 56 -4.62 6.74 -2.10
CA LEU A 56 -4.88 6.85 -0.68
C LEU A 56 -5.19 5.47 -0.06
N ALA A 57 -6.01 4.65 -0.72
CA ALA A 57 -6.31 3.28 -0.30
C ALA A 57 -5.05 2.41 -0.27
N ASP A 58 -4.18 2.50 -1.29
CA ASP A 58 -2.92 1.73 -1.32
C ASP A 58 -1.95 2.16 -0.20
N LEU A 59 -1.84 3.45 0.09
CA LEU A 59 -1.00 3.96 1.19
C LEU A 59 -1.49 3.45 2.55
N TYR A 60 -2.81 3.50 2.81
CA TYR A 60 -3.38 2.94 4.05
C TYR A 60 -3.18 1.43 4.14
N ARG A 61 -3.39 0.70 3.03
CA ARG A 61 -3.15 -0.74 2.97
C ARG A 61 -1.71 -1.08 3.33
N ARG A 62 -0.72 -0.40 2.75
CA ARG A 62 0.70 -0.64 3.02
C ARG A 62 1.10 -0.26 4.45
N ALA A 63 0.47 0.77 5.01
CA ALA A 63 0.60 1.10 6.43
C ALA A 63 0.00 0.03 7.36
N GLY A 64 -0.80 -0.90 6.83
CA GLY A 64 -1.53 -1.93 7.57
C GLY A 64 -2.86 -1.44 8.15
N ASP A 65 -3.28 -0.23 7.81
CA ASP A 65 -4.58 0.33 8.18
C ASP A 65 -5.65 -0.07 7.16
N PHE A 66 -5.99 -1.36 7.17
CA PHE A 66 -6.95 -1.94 6.23
C PHE A 66 -8.36 -1.39 6.40
N GLN A 67 -8.71 -0.94 7.61
CA GLN A 67 -10.02 -0.34 7.86
C GLN A 67 -10.17 0.99 7.13
N SER A 68 -9.19 1.88 7.26
CA SER A 68 -9.19 3.14 6.51
C SER A 68 -9.11 2.89 5.01
N ALA A 69 -8.28 1.94 4.57
CA ALA A 69 -8.17 1.59 3.15
C ALA A 69 -9.50 1.12 2.55
N GLN A 70 -10.22 0.25 3.25
CA GLN A 70 -11.54 -0.25 2.83
C GLN A 70 -12.57 0.88 2.75
N ALA A 71 -12.59 1.77 3.74
CA ALA A 71 -13.52 2.91 3.76
C ALA A 71 -13.33 3.85 2.56
N ILE A 72 -12.09 4.04 2.09
CA ILE A 72 -11.82 4.81 0.87
C ILE A 72 -12.42 4.10 -0.35
N ILE A 73 -12.18 2.80 -0.52
CA ILE A 73 -12.70 2.04 -1.68
C ILE A 73 -14.23 2.08 -1.73
N GLU A 74 -14.90 1.92 -0.60
CA GLU A 74 -16.36 1.97 -0.52
C GLU A 74 -16.91 3.34 -0.93
N GLN A 75 -16.21 4.43 -0.58
CA GLN A 75 -16.56 5.78 -1.03
C GLN A 75 -16.33 5.96 -2.54
N SER A 76 -15.24 5.39 -3.08
CA SER A 76 -14.92 5.46 -4.51
C SER A 76 -15.95 4.74 -5.37
N GLN A 77 -16.42 3.57 -4.93
CA GLN A 77 -17.37 2.73 -5.66
C GLN A 77 -18.74 3.38 -5.86
N ALA A 78 -19.07 4.40 -5.05
CA ALA A 78 -20.30 5.19 -5.23
C ALA A 78 -20.23 6.17 -6.43
N ARG A 79 -19.06 6.31 -7.06
CA ARG A 79 -18.82 7.23 -8.19
C ARG A 79 -18.72 6.45 -9.51
N GLU A 80 -19.08 7.08 -10.63
CA GLU A 80 -18.70 6.56 -11.95
C GLU A 80 -17.21 6.79 -12.17
N LEU A 81 -16.47 5.69 -12.35
CA LEU A 81 -15.03 5.70 -12.55
C LEU A 81 -14.70 5.16 -13.94
N GLU A 82 -13.56 5.62 -14.49
CA GLU A 82 -13.03 5.00 -15.69
C GLU A 82 -12.71 3.53 -15.44
N SER A 83 -12.91 2.67 -16.44
CA SER A 83 -12.69 1.22 -16.32
C SER A 83 -11.27 0.87 -15.88
N SER A 84 -10.27 1.66 -16.26
CA SER A 84 -8.88 1.49 -15.82
C SER A 84 -8.73 1.71 -14.31
N VAL A 85 -9.28 2.81 -13.78
CA VAL A 85 -9.28 3.14 -12.34
C VAL A 85 -10.06 2.10 -11.54
N ALA A 86 -11.25 1.72 -12.02
CA ALA A 86 -12.07 0.70 -11.36
C ALA A 86 -11.33 -0.64 -11.22
N ARG A 87 -10.64 -1.09 -12.29
CA ARG A 87 -9.82 -2.32 -12.24
C ARG A 87 -8.68 -2.23 -11.22
N VAL A 88 -8.05 -1.07 -11.12
CA VAL A 88 -6.97 -0.86 -10.13
C VAL A 88 -7.55 -0.85 -8.71
N LEU A 89 -8.70 -0.20 -8.47
CA LEU A 89 -9.38 -0.25 -7.18
C LEU A 89 -9.78 -1.68 -6.79
N ASP A 90 -10.32 -2.47 -7.71
CA ASP A 90 -10.65 -3.87 -7.47
C ASP A 90 -9.42 -4.69 -7.08
N TYR A 91 -8.29 -4.44 -7.74
CA TYR A 91 -7.03 -5.07 -7.37
C TYR A 91 -6.56 -4.65 -5.97
N VAL A 92 -6.62 -3.35 -5.63
CA VAL A 92 -6.29 -2.88 -4.28
C VAL A 92 -7.21 -3.49 -3.22
N CYS A 93 -8.52 -3.60 -3.53
CA CYS A 93 -9.51 -4.26 -2.68
C CYS A 93 -9.14 -5.74 -2.44
N HIS A 94 -8.73 -6.45 -3.48
CA HIS A 94 -8.23 -7.82 -3.36
C HIS A 94 -7.02 -7.92 -2.42
N LEU A 95 -6.06 -6.98 -2.51
CA LEU A 95 -4.89 -6.95 -1.63
C LEU A 95 -5.26 -6.63 -0.16
N ILE A 96 -6.21 -5.72 0.06
CA ILE A 96 -6.74 -5.39 1.40
C ILE A 96 -7.37 -6.63 2.04
N HIS A 97 -8.22 -7.36 1.31
CA HIS A 97 -8.83 -8.60 1.80
C HIS A 97 -7.79 -9.66 2.19
N ARG A 98 -6.66 -9.71 1.48
CA ARG A 98 -5.55 -10.61 1.79
C ARG A 98 -4.65 -10.12 2.92
N LYS A 99 -4.92 -8.93 3.48
CA LYS A 99 -4.07 -8.22 4.45
C LYS A 99 -2.64 -8.08 3.97
N ASP A 100 -2.47 -7.91 2.66
CA ASP A 100 -1.18 -7.74 2.03
C ASP A 100 -0.70 -6.31 2.27
N THR A 101 0.49 -6.14 2.87
CA THR A 101 1.14 -4.83 3.08
C THR A 101 2.35 -4.60 2.16
N ALA A 102 2.64 -5.52 1.25
CA ALA A 102 3.76 -5.42 0.33
C ALA A 102 3.49 -4.37 -0.77
N SER A 103 4.55 -3.92 -1.43
CA SER A 103 4.46 -3.03 -2.58
C SER A 103 4.29 -3.86 -3.85
N HIS A 104 3.33 -3.49 -4.68
CA HIS A 104 3.01 -4.16 -5.95
C HIS A 104 3.06 -3.15 -7.10
N ALA A 105 3.52 -3.59 -8.27
CA ALA A 105 3.52 -2.76 -9.47
C ALA A 105 2.15 -2.85 -10.17
N ILE A 106 1.52 -1.70 -10.43
CA ILE A 106 0.19 -1.61 -11.06
C ILE A 106 0.18 -2.13 -12.51
N LEU A 107 1.35 -2.22 -13.16
CA LEU A 107 1.49 -2.72 -14.54
C LEU A 107 0.88 -4.12 -14.74
N GLN A 108 0.81 -4.95 -13.68
CA GLN A 108 0.23 -6.29 -13.76
C GLN A 108 -1.31 -6.30 -13.89
N VAL A 109 -1.98 -5.17 -13.63
CA VAL A 109 -3.45 -5.07 -13.58
C VAL A 109 -4.04 -4.56 -14.89
N LEU A 110 -3.24 -3.84 -15.69
CA LEU A 110 -3.70 -3.09 -16.86
C LEU A 110 -3.58 -3.88 -18.18
N GLU A 111 -3.03 -5.09 -18.18
CA GLU A 111 -3.01 -5.89 -19.41
C GLU A 111 -4.44 -6.31 -19.81
N PRO A 112 -4.82 -6.17 -21.09
CA PRO A 112 -6.06 -6.71 -21.59
C PRO A 112 -5.98 -8.24 -21.60
N ILE A 113 -7.07 -8.88 -21.15
CA ILE A 113 -7.32 -10.31 -21.41
C ILE A 113 -7.75 -10.44 -22.87
#